data_AF-A0A1B6LYJ9-F1
#
_entry.id   AF-A0A1B6LYJ9-F1
#
_cell.length_a   1.000
_cell.length_b   1.000
_cell.length_c   1.000
_cell.angle_alpha   90.00
_cell.angle_beta   90.00
_cell.angle_gamma   90.00
#
_symmetry.space_group_name_H-M   'P 1'
#
loop_
_entity.id
_entity.type
_entity.pdbx_description
1 polymer ?
#
loop_
_entity_poly.entity_id
_entity_poly.type
_entity_poly.pdbx_seq_one_letter_code
_entity_poly.pdbx_strand_id
1 'polypeptide(L)'
;RQDTAGALADAGCFISAATPRLCPADRVLYKIRDITSTVDSISLIVSSIISKKVVSGAKFLVVDVKVGRAAFCKTVEKARALAKELISVSTQLGLRTRVVLTRMDEPLGRTAGNALEVAETVQSLAGNMSPDVARLVSVLGSNLLEMTGYKGDAEELIRQVIRDGSAMERFRRMLLMQGVAEEVARRLVKGEAVLPTAQHSTQLRARSTGWVAGVE
;
A
#
# COMPACT_ATOMS: atom_id res chain seq x y z
N ARG A 1 7.16 5.26 -21.60
CA ARG A 1 8.07 5.58 -20.47
C ARG A 1 7.19 6.20 -19.39
N GLN A 2 7.27 5.75 -18.14
CA GLN A 2 6.45 6.32 -17.07
C GLN A 2 7.11 7.63 -16.61
N ASP A 3 6.49 8.76 -16.90
CA ASP A 3 6.95 10.07 -16.46
C ASP A 3 6.52 10.30 -15.00
N THR A 4 7.36 9.90 -14.06
CA THR A 4 7.06 10.02 -12.63
C THR A 4 7.05 11.47 -12.16
N ALA A 5 7.82 12.36 -12.81
CA ALA A 5 7.85 13.78 -12.47
C ALA A 5 6.56 14.47 -12.95
N GLY A 6 6.14 14.20 -14.18
CA GLY A 6 4.85 14.67 -14.69
C GLY A 6 3.67 14.14 -13.88
N ALA A 7 3.68 12.85 -13.52
CA ALA A 7 2.64 12.26 -12.68
C ALA A 7 2.57 12.93 -11.30
N LEU A 8 3.72 13.22 -10.67
CA LEU A 8 3.75 13.93 -9.39
C LEU A 8 3.24 15.38 -9.53
N ALA A 9 3.57 16.06 -10.63
CA ALA A 9 3.13 17.45 -10.87
C ALA A 9 1.62 17.56 -11.12
N ASP A 10 1.03 16.66 -11.92
CA ASP A 10 -0.40 16.73 -12.27
C ASP A 10 -1.30 15.99 -11.25
N ALA A 11 -0.98 14.73 -10.98
CA ALA A 11 -1.78 13.87 -10.11
C ALA A 11 -1.43 14.05 -8.64
N GLY A 12 -0.23 14.49 -8.28
CA GLY A 12 0.23 14.59 -6.89
C GLY A 12 0.70 13.26 -6.30
N CYS A 13 0.61 12.17 -7.07
CA CYS A 13 1.06 10.84 -6.68
C CYS A 13 1.37 9.96 -7.89
N PHE A 14 2.12 8.89 -7.68
CA PHE A 14 2.36 7.83 -8.65
C PHE A 14 2.72 6.53 -7.94
N ILE A 15 2.47 5.39 -8.60
CA ILE A 15 2.93 4.08 -8.15
C ILE A 15 3.82 3.46 -9.25
N SER A 16 5.08 3.17 -8.93
CA SER A 16 6.02 2.59 -9.88
C SER A 16 6.83 1.47 -9.23
N ALA A 17 7.12 0.43 -10.01
CA ALA A 17 8.10 -0.59 -9.65
C ALA A 17 9.55 -0.06 -9.81
N ALA A 18 10.52 -0.85 -9.35
CA ALA A 18 11.93 -0.62 -9.65
C ALA A 18 12.18 -0.71 -11.17
N THR A 19 12.94 0.23 -11.71
CA THR A 19 13.22 0.32 -13.15
C THR A 19 14.73 0.22 -13.40
N PRO A 20 15.20 0.05 -14.65
CA PRO A 20 16.63 0.10 -14.94
C PRO A 20 17.33 1.38 -14.48
N ARG A 21 16.59 2.47 -14.23
CA ARG A 21 17.11 3.74 -13.70
C ARG A 21 16.80 3.97 -12.21
N LEU A 22 15.92 3.16 -11.62
CA LEU A 22 15.48 3.29 -10.23
C LEU A 22 15.74 1.97 -9.50
N CYS A 23 16.84 1.94 -8.73
CA CYS A 23 17.28 0.78 -7.95
C CYS A 23 17.50 -0.50 -8.80
N PRO A 24 18.37 -0.47 -9.83
CA PRO A 24 18.58 -1.62 -10.72
C PRO A 24 19.13 -2.85 -10.00
N ALA A 25 20.02 -2.67 -9.01
CA ALA A 25 20.58 -3.76 -8.21
C ALA A 25 19.50 -4.43 -7.35
N ASP A 26 18.64 -3.65 -6.70
CA ASP A 26 17.51 -4.17 -5.92
C ASP A 26 16.56 -5.00 -6.78
N ARG A 27 16.30 -4.58 -8.03
CA ARG A 27 15.44 -5.35 -8.95
C ARG A 27 15.98 -6.76 -9.20
N VAL A 28 17.30 -6.89 -9.39
CA VAL A 28 17.95 -8.19 -9.60
C VAL A 28 17.94 -9.01 -8.32
N LEU A 29 18.38 -8.41 -7.21
CA LEU A 29 18.44 -9.09 -5.91
C LEU A 29 17.07 -9.54 -5.41
N TYR A 30 16.03 -8.72 -5.57
CA TYR A 30 14.67 -9.05 -5.16
C TYR A 30 14.15 -10.29 -5.91
N LYS A 31 14.39 -10.36 -7.23
CA LYS A 31 14.00 -11.51 -8.04
C LYS A 31 14.73 -12.79 -7.61
N ILE A 32 16.02 -12.70 -7.30
CA ILE A 32 16.81 -13.85 -6.84
C ILE A 32 16.31 -14.32 -5.47
N ARG A 33 16.00 -13.40 -4.56
CA ARG A 33 15.54 -13.72 -3.21
C ARG A 33 14.24 -14.52 -3.21
N ASP A 34 13.32 -14.15 -4.10
CA ASP A 34 12.01 -14.80 -4.24
C ASP A 34 12.14 -16.29 -4.62
N ILE A 35 13.12 -16.63 -5.46
CA ILE A 35 13.35 -18.01 -5.92
C ILE A 35 14.40 -18.79 -5.11
N THR A 36 15.04 -18.16 -4.12
CA THR A 36 16.09 -18.80 -3.29
C THR A 36 15.71 -18.90 -1.81
N SER A 37 14.47 -18.55 -1.44
CA SER A 37 14.01 -18.53 -0.05
C SER A 37 14.87 -17.66 0.87
N THR A 38 15.51 -16.61 0.34
CA THR A 38 16.34 -15.64 1.10
C THR A 38 15.63 -14.29 1.31
N VAL A 39 14.30 -14.28 1.16
CA VAL A 39 13.48 -13.10 1.42
C VAL A 39 13.58 -12.69 2.89
N ASP A 40 13.78 -13.63 3.80
CA ASP A 40 13.65 -13.46 5.25
C ASP A 40 14.83 -12.82 5.98
N SER A 41 15.87 -12.42 5.26
CA SER A 41 16.95 -11.62 5.81
C SER A 41 16.52 -10.17 6.08
N ILE A 42 16.56 -9.75 7.34
CA ILE A 42 16.25 -8.37 7.77
C ILE A 42 17.08 -7.36 6.99
N SER A 43 18.39 -7.59 6.85
CA SER A 43 19.29 -6.66 6.15
C SER A 43 18.92 -6.50 4.67
N LEU A 44 18.50 -7.58 4.00
CA LEU A 44 18.05 -7.53 2.60
C LEU A 44 16.66 -6.88 2.47
N ILE A 45 15.78 -7.05 3.46
CA ILE A 45 14.49 -6.36 3.51
C ILE A 45 14.71 -4.85 3.66
N VAL A 46 15.51 -4.43 4.65
CA VAL A 46 15.77 -3.02 4.95
C VAL A 46 16.44 -2.32 3.77
N SER A 47 17.53 -2.90 3.25
CA SER A 47 18.22 -2.32 2.08
C SER A 47 17.32 -2.22 0.86
N SER A 48 16.49 -3.23 0.60
CA SER A 48 15.51 -3.21 -0.49
C SER A 48 14.50 -2.07 -0.31
N ILE A 49 13.86 -1.97 0.86
CA ILE A 49 12.82 -0.95 1.10
C ILE A 49 13.43 0.44 1.04
N ILE A 50 14.49 0.71 1.81
CA ILE A 50 15.01 2.06 2.01
C ILE A 50 15.67 2.61 0.74
N SER A 51 16.42 1.80 -0.01
CA SER A 51 17.08 2.26 -1.25
C SER A 51 16.09 2.87 -2.24
N LYS A 52 14.92 2.24 -2.42
CA LYS A 52 13.86 2.76 -3.29
C LYS A 52 13.30 4.11 -2.82
N LYS A 53 13.14 4.30 -1.51
CA LYS A 53 12.54 5.51 -0.94
C LYS A 53 13.51 6.69 -0.93
N VAL A 54 14.80 6.43 -0.71
CA VAL A 54 15.85 7.45 -0.78
C VAL A 54 16.04 7.93 -2.21
N VAL A 55 16.11 7.03 -3.19
CA VAL A 55 16.30 7.43 -4.60
C VAL A 55 15.06 8.16 -5.16
N SER A 56 13.86 7.87 -4.67
CA SER A 56 12.67 8.65 -5.02
C SER A 56 12.63 10.06 -4.39
N GLY A 57 13.61 10.43 -3.56
CA GLY A 57 13.70 11.75 -2.94
C GLY A 57 12.74 11.97 -1.78
N ALA A 58 12.19 10.90 -1.19
CA ALA A 58 11.27 11.02 -0.07
C ALA A 58 11.96 11.69 1.15
N LYS A 59 11.23 12.56 1.84
CA LYS A 59 11.71 13.19 3.10
C LYS A 59 11.13 12.53 4.34
N PHE A 60 9.92 11.99 4.21
CA PHE A 60 9.17 11.32 5.25
C PHE A 60 8.72 9.95 4.75
N LEU A 61 8.80 8.96 5.61
CA LEU A 61 8.40 7.58 5.32
C LEU A 61 7.62 7.02 6.51
N VAL A 62 6.44 6.47 6.24
CA VAL A 62 5.75 5.58 7.17
C VAL A 62 5.84 4.17 6.60
N VAL A 63 6.30 3.22 7.41
CA VAL A 63 6.38 1.81 7.03
C VAL A 63 5.37 1.01 7.84
N ASP A 64 4.51 0.30 7.14
CA ASP A 64 3.59 -0.67 7.73
C ASP A 64 4.28 -2.05 7.83
N VAL A 65 4.65 -2.45 9.04
CA VAL A 65 5.25 -3.75 9.30
C VAL A 65 4.16 -4.69 9.82
N LYS A 66 3.79 -5.64 8.97
CA LYS A 66 2.78 -6.65 9.28
C LYS A 66 3.29 -7.64 10.32
N VAL A 67 2.43 -7.97 11.28
CA VAL A 67 2.68 -8.94 12.35
C VAL A 67 1.55 -9.95 12.42
N GLY A 68 1.86 -11.23 12.48
CA GLY A 68 0.86 -12.27 12.62
C GLY A 68 1.08 -13.49 11.73
N ARG A 69 0.12 -14.40 11.73
CA ARG A 69 0.22 -15.71 11.07
C ARG A 69 0.44 -15.62 9.56
N ALA A 70 -0.14 -14.65 8.86
CA ALA A 70 0.07 -14.46 7.42
C ALA A 70 1.23 -13.50 7.10
N ALA A 71 1.79 -12.83 8.10
CA ALA A 71 2.86 -11.86 7.91
C ALA A 71 4.25 -12.48 7.79
N PHE A 72 5.21 -11.70 7.30
CA PHE A 72 6.64 -12.01 7.38
C PHE A 72 7.14 -12.11 8.84
N CYS A 73 6.73 -11.16 9.67
CA CYS A 73 7.04 -11.16 11.10
C CYS A 73 5.93 -11.90 11.85
N LYS A 74 6.16 -13.17 12.23
CA LYS A 74 5.17 -13.94 12.99
C LYS A 74 4.98 -13.41 14.42
N THR A 75 6.00 -12.77 15.00
CA THR A 75 5.99 -12.25 16.36
C THR A 75 6.27 -10.76 16.41
N VAL A 76 5.77 -10.11 17.47
CA VAL A 76 5.98 -8.67 17.71
C VAL A 76 7.47 -8.37 17.92
N GLU A 77 8.22 -9.28 18.52
CA GLU A 77 9.66 -9.14 18.77
C GLU A 77 10.43 -9.06 17.44
N LYS A 78 10.14 -9.96 16.49
CA LYS A 78 10.76 -9.94 15.16
C LYS A 78 10.37 -8.67 14.40
N ALA A 79 9.12 -8.24 14.52
CA ALA A 79 8.65 -7.00 13.91
C ALA A 79 9.35 -5.76 14.49
N ARG A 80 9.55 -5.72 15.81
CA ARG A 80 10.30 -4.64 16.49
C ARG A 80 11.77 -4.63 16.08
N ALA A 81 12.41 -5.79 15.89
CA ALA A 81 13.78 -5.85 15.38
C ALA A 81 13.88 -5.26 13.97
N LEU A 82 12.97 -5.65 13.06
CA LEU A 82 12.91 -5.07 11.71
C LEU A 82 12.62 -3.55 11.75
N ALA A 83 11.70 -3.11 12.61
CA ALA A 83 11.36 -1.70 12.77
C ALA A 83 12.57 -0.85 13.22
N LYS A 84 13.35 -1.36 14.19
CA LYS A 84 14.57 -0.69 14.67
C LYS A 84 15.59 -0.51 13.55
N GLU A 85 15.83 -1.54 12.75
CA GLU A 85 16.76 -1.48 11.62
C GLU A 85 16.28 -0.53 10.53
N LEU A 86 14.98 -0.57 10.18
CA LEU A 86 14.38 0.38 9.24
C LEU A 86 14.59 1.82 9.70
N ILE A 87 14.30 2.14 10.95
CA ILE A 87 14.46 3.49 11.50
C ILE A 87 15.94 3.90 11.52
N SER A 88 16.83 3.01 11.97
CA SER A 88 18.27 3.26 12.07
C SER A 88 18.87 3.61 10.70
N VAL A 89 18.69 2.74 9.70
CA VAL A 89 19.24 2.94 8.35
C VAL A 89 18.63 4.16 7.67
N SER A 90 17.32 4.37 7.81
CA SER A 90 16.65 5.53 7.20
C SER A 90 17.18 6.84 7.78
N THR A 91 17.39 6.90 9.10
CA THR A 91 17.89 8.09 9.79
C THR A 91 19.29 8.45 9.30
N GLN A 92 20.17 7.46 9.12
CA GLN A 92 21.52 7.67 8.60
C GLN A 92 21.52 8.21 7.15
N LEU A 93 20.47 7.90 6.38
CA LEU A 93 20.29 8.38 5.00
C LEU A 93 19.43 9.65 4.90
N GLY A 94 19.15 10.31 6.03
CA GLY A 94 18.39 11.57 6.08
C GLY A 94 16.89 11.41 5.79
N LEU A 95 16.36 10.18 5.84
CA LEU A 95 14.93 9.87 5.63
C LEU A 95 14.23 9.73 6.99
N ARG A 96 13.40 10.71 7.35
CA ARG A 96 12.63 10.67 8.60
C ARG A 96 11.59 9.56 8.50
N THR A 97 11.68 8.56 9.38
CA THR A 97 10.87 7.33 9.26
C THR A 97 10.11 7.03 10.54
N ARG A 98 8.83 6.68 10.40
CA ARG A 98 8.02 6.03 11.45
C ARG A 98 7.63 4.62 10.99
N VAL A 99 7.58 3.68 11.92
CA VAL A 99 7.15 2.31 11.66
C VAL A 99 5.91 2.03 12.48
N VAL A 100 4.86 1.53 11.83
CA VAL A 100 3.60 1.12 12.47
C VAL A 100 3.53 -0.40 12.39
N LEU A 101 3.36 -1.06 13.54
CA LEU A 101 3.17 -2.50 13.58
C LEU A 101 1.67 -2.79 13.47
N THR A 102 1.25 -3.54 12.45
CA THR A 102 -0.16 -3.84 12.22
C THR A 102 -0.42 -5.33 12.13
N ARG A 103 -1.55 -5.78 12.68
CA ARG A 103 -1.93 -7.18 12.71
C ARG A 103 -2.32 -7.66 11.31
N MET A 104 -1.85 -8.85 10.94
CA MET A 104 -2.16 -9.55 9.68
C MET A 104 -2.36 -11.03 9.99
N ASP A 105 -3.32 -11.30 10.87
CA ASP A 105 -3.80 -12.65 11.12
C ASP A 105 -4.88 -13.08 10.13
N GLU A 106 -5.54 -12.09 9.52
CA GLU A 106 -6.63 -12.25 8.55
C GLU A 106 -6.36 -11.29 7.38
N PRO A 107 -6.97 -11.52 6.20
CA PRO A 107 -6.94 -10.57 5.10
C PRO A 107 -7.44 -9.18 5.53
N LEU A 108 -6.80 -8.13 5.01
CA LEU A 108 -7.28 -6.77 5.18
C LEU A 108 -8.37 -6.51 4.13
N GLY A 109 -9.49 -5.92 4.55
CA GLY A 109 -10.63 -5.68 3.68
C GLY A 109 -11.47 -6.92 3.44
N ARG A 110 -12.10 -6.98 2.28
CA ARG A 110 -13.05 -8.04 1.89
C ARG A 110 -12.58 -8.81 0.66
N THR A 111 -11.51 -8.36 0.01
CA THR A 111 -11.01 -8.95 -1.22
C THR A 111 -9.53 -9.33 -1.10
N ALA A 112 -9.13 -10.33 -1.88
CA ALA A 112 -7.74 -10.72 -2.05
C ALA A 112 -7.50 -11.09 -3.52
N GLY A 113 -6.49 -10.49 -4.14
CA GLY A 113 -6.15 -10.65 -5.54
C GLY A 113 -6.07 -9.32 -6.29
N ASN A 114 -5.71 -9.35 -7.57
CA ASN A 114 -5.36 -8.11 -8.29
C ASN A 114 -6.58 -7.23 -8.64
N ALA A 115 -7.46 -7.72 -9.51
CA ALA A 115 -8.62 -6.96 -9.98
C ALA A 115 -9.64 -6.69 -8.84
N LEU A 116 -9.77 -7.65 -7.93
CA LEU A 116 -10.71 -7.54 -6.80
C LEU A 116 -10.29 -6.44 -5.83
N GLU A 117 -8.98 -6.34 -5.49
CA GLU A 117 -8.48 -5.28 -4.60
C GLU A 117 -8.53 -3.89 -5.26
N VAL A 118 -8.34 -3.79 -6.58
CA VAL A 118 -8.58 -2.53 -7.31
C VAL A 118 -10.05 -2.13 -7.24
N ALA A 119 -10.98 -3.08 -7.40
CA ALA A 119 -12.41 -2.81 -7.26
C ALA A 119 -12.76 -2.36 -5.83
N GLU A 120 -12.22 -3.01 -4.80
CA GLU A 120 -12.40 -2.61 -3.40
C GLU A 120 -11.78 -1.24 -3.11
N THR A 121 -10.65 -0.88 -3.74
CA THR A 121 -10.05 0.44 -3.66
C THR A 121 -10.98 1.52 -4.24
N VAL A 122 -11.60 1.27 -5.39
CA VAL A 122 -12.59 2.19 -5.98
C VAL A 122 -13.79 2.35 -5.04
N GLN A 123 -14.32 1.25 -4.48
CA GLN A 123 -15.41 1.34 -3.49
C GLN A 123 -14.99 2.14 -2.25
N SER A 124 -13.76 1.95 -1.79
CA SER A 124 -13.21 2.66 -0.64
C SER A 124 -13.10 4.16 -0.88
N LEU A 125 -12.59 4.56 -2.06
CA LEU A 125 -12.48 5.96 -2.47
C LEU A 125 -13.85 6.60 -2.74
N ALA A 126 -14.88 5.80 -3.01
CA ALA A 126 -16.27 6.26 -3.14
C ALA A 126 -17.00 6.37 -1.78
N GLY A 127 -16.30 6.16 -0.66
CA GLY A 127 -16.86 6.28 0.69
C GLY A 127 -17.32 4.96 1.32
N ASN A 128 -17.21 3.83 0.61
CA ASN A 128 -17.63 2.50 1.10
C ASN A 128 -16.43 1.67 1.61
N MET A 129 -15.48 2.31 2.30
CA MET A 129 -14.28 1.67 2.80
C MET A 129 -14.60 0.74 3.98
N SER A 130 -14.02 -0.47 4.01
CA SER A 130 -14.22 -1.37 5.14
C SER A 130 -13.59 -0.79 6.43
N PRO A 131 -14.16 -1.06 7.62
CA PRO A 131 -13.70 -0.41 8.85
C PRO A 131 -12.22 -0.64 9.20
N ASP A 132 -11.69 -1.81 8.87
CA ASP A 132 -10.30 -2.19 9.08
C ASP A 132 -9.35 -1.48 8.10
N VAL A 133 -9.71 -1.39 6.82
CA VAL A 133 -8.98 -0.60 5.82
C VAL A 133 -9.02 0.88 6.20
N ALA A 134 -10.19 1.41 6.59
CA ALA A 134 -10.34 2.80 7.02
C ALA A 134 -9.44 3.14 8.20
N ARG A 135 -9.42 2.27 9.22
CA ARG A 135 -8.52 2.44 10.36
C ARG A 135 -7.05 2.45 9.92
N LEU A 136 -6.65 1.52 9.06
CA LEU A 136 -5.27 1.44 8.60
C LEU A 136 -4.87 2.68 7.79
N VAL A 137 -5.70 3.09 6.82
CA VAL A 137 -5.48 4.28 5.99
C VAL A 137 -5.36 5.53 6.85
N SER A 138 -6.27 5.72 7.82
CA SER A 138 -6.22 6.83 8.77
C SER A 138 -4.95 6.81 9.61
N VAL A 139 -4.58 5.67 10.20
CA VAL A 139 -3.37 5.57 11.05
C VAL A 139 -2.10 5.88 10.25
N LEU A 140 -1.95 5.30 9.05
CA LEU A 140 -0.76 5.52 8.22
C LEU A 140 -0.70 6.94 7.67
N GLY A 141 -1.84 7.47 7.19
CA GLY A 141 -1.96 8.81 6.63
C GLY A 141 -1.72 9.89 7.69
N SER A 142 -2.32 9.75 8.88
CA SER A 142 -2.13 10.69 9.99
C SER A 142 -0.68 10.73 10.46
N ASN A 143 -0.02 9.57 10.60
CA ASN A 143 1.41 9.53 10.91
C ASN A 143 2.24 10.27 9.87
N LEU A 144 1.93 10.12 8.58
CA LEU A 144 2.67 10.79 7.52
C LEU A 144 2.44 12.32 7.54
N LEU A 145 1.20 12.77 7.70
CA LEU A 145 0.83 14.20 7.78
C LEU A 145 1.47 14.88 9.00
N GLU A 146 1.43 14.24 10.17
CA GLU A 146 2.08 14.78 11.36
C GLU A 146 3.59 14.95 11.17
N MET A 147 4.25 14.02 10.45
CA MET A 147 5.68 14.10 10.17
C MET A 147 6.02 15.32 9.31
N THR A 148 5.12 15.75 8.41
CA THR A 148 5.29 16.98 7.62
C THR A 148 5.04 18.26 8.42
N GLY A 149 4.62 18.15 9.69
CA GLY A 149 4.30 19.28 10.56
C GLY A 149 2.86 19.78 10.43
N TYR A 150 1.98 19.03 9.75
CA TYR A 150 0.55 19.35 9.71
C TYR A 150 -0.04 19.41 11.13
N LYS A 151 -0.82 20.45 11.43
CA LYS A 151 -1.36 20.73 12.77
C LYS A 151 -2.87 20.56 12.89
N GLY A 152 -3.56 20.28 11.79
CA GLY A 152 -5.00 20.03 11.81
C GLY A 152 -5.33 18.59 12.20
N ASP A 153 -6.62 18.28 12.20
CA ASP A 153 -7.09 16.91 12.35
C ASP A 153 -6.81 16.13 11.05
N ALA A 154 -5.80 15.28 11.09
CA ALA A 154 -5.36 14.50 9.94
C ALA A 154 -6.37 13.41 9.56
N GLU A 155 -7.07 12.84 10.54
CA GLU A 155 -8.09 11.83 10.28
C GLU A 155 -9.32 12.45 9.61
N GLU A 156 -9.76 13.61 10.10
CA GLU A 156 -10.85 14.36 9.45
C GLU A 156 -10.46 14.79 8.04
N LEU A 157 -9.21 15.23 7.82
CA LEU A 157 -8.74 15.57 6.46
C LEU A 157 -8.82 14.35 5.52
N ILE A 158 -8.38 13.17 5.97
CA ILE A 158 -8.47 11.93 5.19
C ILE A 158 -9.93 11.58 4.90
N ARG A 159 -10.82 11.65 5.90
CA ARG A 159 -12.27 11.44 5.71
C ARG A 159 -12.86 12.45 4.74
N GLN A 160 -12.44 13.72 4.82
CA GLN A 160 -12.92 14.79 3.96
C GLN A 160 -12.57 14.54 2.49
N VAL A 161 -11.31 14.24 2.17
CA VAL A 161 -10.89 14.04 0.77
C VAL A 161 -11.50 12.79 0.11
N ILE A 162 -11.92 11.81 0.92
CA ILE A 162 -12.71 10.67 0.44
C ILE A 162 -14.16 11.12 0.19
N ARG A 163 -14.78 11.77 1.16
CA ARG A 163 -16.18 12.23 1.10
C ARG A 163 -16.44 13.24 -0.01
N ASP A 164 -15.51 14.16 -0.28
CA ASP A 164 -15.65 15.17 -1.33
C ASP A 164 -15.19 14.69 -2.71
N GLY A 165 -14.69 13.44 -2.82
CA GLY A 165 -14.24 12.84 -4.07
C GLY A 165 -12.86 13.27 -4.56
N SER A 166 -12.16 14.16 -3.84
CA SER A 166 -10.82 14.62 -4.22
C SER A 166 -9.81 13.48 -4.33
N ALA A 167 -9.88 12.50 -3.43
CA ALA A 167 -9.03 11.32 -3.46
C ALA A 167 -9.29 10.44 -4.70
N MET A 168 -10.57 10.27 -5.08
CA MET A 168 -10.96 9.55 -6.30
C MET A 168 -10.46 10.27 -7.56
N GLU A 169 -10.58 11.60 -7.62
CA GLU A 169 -10.09 12.37 -8.77
C GLU A 169 -8.55 12.29 -8.89
N ARG A 170 -7.83 12.35 -7.76
CA ARG A 170 -6.37 12.16 -7.73
C ARG A 170 -5.98 10.76 -8.21
N PHE A 171 -6.72 9.73 -7.80
CA PHE A 171 -6.55 8.37 -8.30
C PHE A 171 -6.79 8.27 -9.81
N ARG A 172 -7.87 8.89 -10.34
CA ARG A 172 -8.16 8.94 -11.77
C ARG A 172 -7.01 9.58 -12.57
N ARG A 173 -6.50 10.74 -12.11
CA ARG A 173 -5.38 11.42 -12.75
C ARG A 173 -4.10 10.59 -12.75
N MET A 174 -3.82 9.92 -11.63
CA MET A 174 -2.68 9.00 -11.55
C MET A 174 -2.77 7.91 -12.63
N LEU A 175 -3.96 7.30 -12.83
CA LEU A 175 -4.17 6.29 -13.87
C LEU A 175 -3.88 6.85 -15.27
N LEU A 176 -4.40 8.04 -15.60
CA LEU A 176 -4.19 8.69 -16.89
C LEU A 176 -2.69 8.96 -17.14
N MET A 177 -2.01 9.54 -16.14
CA MET A 177 -0.58 9.83 -16.21
C MET A 177 0.29 8.57 -16.32
N GLN A 178 -0.26 7.42 -15.92
CA GLN A 178 0.40 6.12 -16.02
C GLN A 178 -0.07 5.29 -17.24
N GLY A 179 -0.77 5.91 -18.18
CA GLY A 179 -1.07 5.35 -19.50
C GLY A 179 -2.38 4.57 -19.59
N VAL A 180 -3.26 4.66 -18.59
CA VAL A 180 -4.61 4.11 -18.69
C VAL A 180 -5.43 4.99 -19.65
N ALA A 181 -6.08 4.37 -20.63
CA ALA A 181 -6.95 5.08 -21.56
C ALA A 181 -8.06 5.84 -20.82
N GLU A 182 -8.37 7.06 -21.27
CA GLU A 182 -9.31 7.95 -20.58
C GLU A 182 -10.67 7.31 -20.34
N GLU A 183 -11.19 6.62 -21.35
CA GLU A 183 -12.48 5.94 -21.23
C GLU A 183 -12.44 4.82 -20.17
N VAL A 184 -11.35 4.07 -20.09
CA VAL A 184 -11.19 3.01 -19.08
C VAL A 184 -11.10 3.62 -17.68
N ALA A 185 -10.30 4.67 -17.50
CA ALA A 185 -10.17 5.35 -16.21
C ALA A 185 -11.51 5.96 -15.75
N ARG A 186 -12.24 6.62 -16.66
CA ARG A 186 -13.56 7.22 -16.40
C ARG A 186 -14.59 6.18 -15.95
N ARG A 187 -14.65 5.04 -16.63
CA ARG A 187 -15.55 3.93 -16.31
C ARG A 187 -15.15 3.25 -15.00
N LEU A 188 -13.84 3.03 -14.78
CA LEU A 188 -13.32 2.43 -13.55
C LEU A 188 -13.72 3.23 -12.30
N VAL A 189 -13.51 4.55 -12.29
CA VAL A 189 -13.82 5.37 -11.10
C VAL A 189 -15.33 5.52 -10.84
N LYS A 190 -16.17 5.22 -11.84
CA LYS A 190 -17.62 5.10 -11.69
C LYS A 190 -18.06 3.72 -11.17
N GLY A 191 -17.12 2.80 -10.96
CA GLY A 191 -17.41 1.43 -10.54
C GLY A 191 -17.96 0.53 -11.66
N GLU A 192 -17.78 0.92 -12.93
CA GLU A 192 -18.23 0.10 -14.05
C GLU A 192 -17.31 -1.10 -14.30
N ALA A 193 -17.86 -2.14 -14.93
CA ALA A 193 -17.12 -3.36 -15.25
C ALA A 193 -16.09 -3.14 -16.38
N VAL A 194 -14.86 -2.80 -15.98
CA VAL A 194 -13.69 -2.69 -16.88
C VAL A 194 -12.49 -3.53 -16.43
N LEU A 195 -12.57 -4.14 -15.25
CA LEU A 195 -11.52 -4.99 -14.71
C LEU A 195 -11.71 -6.45 -15.16
N PRO A 196 -10.62 -7.23 -15.31
CA PRO A 196 -10.71 -8.64 -15.64
C PRO A 196 -11.52 -9.43 -14.60
N THR A 197 -12.39 -10.32 -15.07
CA THR A 197 -13.17 -11.22 -14.23
C THR A 197 -12.75 -12.68 -14.48
N ALA A 198 -12.84 -13.51 -13.44
CA ALA A 198 -12.64 -14.95 -13.59
C ALA A 198 -13.78 -15.57 -14.42
N GLN A 199 -13.47 -16.62 -15.20
CA GLN A 199 -14.47 -17.35 -16.00
C GLN A 199 -15.46 -18.14 -15.12
N HIS A 200 -15.04 -18.54 -13.93
CA HIS A 200 -15.82 -19.33 -13.00
C HIS A 200 -15.78 -18.71 -11.61
N SER A 201 -16.87 -18.84 -10.87
CA SER A 201 -16.97 -18.43 -9.48
C SER A 201 -17.70 -19.51 -8.69
N THR A 202 -17.15 -19.85 -7.52
CA THR A 202 -17.73 -20.84 -6.61
C THR A 202 -17.91 -20.19 -5.26
N GLN A 203 -19.15 -20.21 -4.76
CA GLN A 203 -19.46 -19.72 -3.42
C GLN A 203 -19.28 -20.85 -2.40
N LEU A 204 -18.37 -20.66 -1.45
CA LEU A 204 -18.26 -21.53 -0.29
C LEU A 204 -19.29 -21.10 0.76
N ARG A 205 -20.14 -22.04 1.21
CA ARG A 205 -21.16 -21.82 2.24
C ARG A 205 -20.69 -22.38 3.57
N ALA A 206 -21.09 -21.74 4.66
CA ALA A 206 -20.85 -22.24 6.01
C ALA A 206 -21.47 -23.65 6.16
N ARG A 207 -20.71 -24.58 6.73
CA ARG A 207 -21.16 -25.97 6.94
C ARG A 207 -22.13 -26.11 8.12
N SER A 208 -22.10 -25.17 9.06
CA SER A 208 -22.94 -25.13 10.25
C SER A 208 -23.13 -23.67 10.71
N THR A 209 -24.13 -23.45 11.55
CA THR A 209 -24.32 -22.16 12.26
C THR A 209 -23.22 -21.94 13.29
N GLY A 210 -22.78 -20.69 13.49
CA GLY A 210 -21.77 -20.33 14.47
C GLY A 210 -21.23 -18.91 14.27
N TRP A 211 -20.10 -18.62 14.91
CA TRP A 211 -19.36 -17.36 14.77
C TRP A 211 -18.05 -17.61 14.03
N VAL A 212 -17.67 -16.70 13.13
CA VAL A 212 -16.38 -16.78 12.43
C VAL A 212 -15.28 -16.42 13.42
N ALA A 213 -14.43 -17.39 13.77
CA ALA A 213 -13.29 -17.19 14.66
C ALA A 213 -12.04 -16.66 13.93
N GLY A 214 -11.99 -16.82 12.61
CA GLY A 214 -10.93 -16.29 11.74
C GLY A 214 -11.08 -16.77 10.29
N VAL A 215 -10.33 -16.14 9.40
CA VAL A 215 -10.20 -16.52 7.98
C VAL A 215 -8.71 -16.69 7.69
N GLU A 216 -8.32 -17.91 7.32
CA GLU A 216 -6.92 -18.29 7.06
C GLU A 216 -6.55 -18.21 5.58
#